data_AF-A0A3B9ET89-F1
#
_entry.id   AF-A0A3B9ET89-F1
#
_cell.length_a   1.000
_cell.length_b   1.000
_cell.length_c   1.000
_cell.angle_alpha   90.00
_cell.angle_beta   90.00
_cell.angle_gamma   90.00
#
_symmetry.space_group_name_H-M   'P 1'
#
loop_
_entity.id
_entity.type
_entity.pdbx_description
1 polymer ?
#
loop_
_entity_poly.entity_id
_entity_poly.type
_entity_poly.pdbx_seq_one_letter_code
_entity_poly.pdbx_strand_id
1 'polypeptide(L)'
;MCTTLLGCKKEGSSVGTPAIVDTTSKNESAYFNPAQPLIIHNPVQDKNFYFLSILQQNQNLLAALKQDTELKNIYTNLIQRLDKVTADPTSNVSEMVGAAHFTVKEQQDIHTAFDRLVKSNVLSTNLIQELKASGCYLRFEDFNDVVFIRSVWKNVSTGLDQILSVYGEGAPPHDPDSDSVSYTLNDPFYINQVRQTITTITNSDETLFFEPVLQLCLQLLDINNRDEAGRFEPLSQGENVRALSNLSNINWDNYSHSLILVLGDPPNSFGDAIHLSESAKKRLVTAADSYQTGVAPLLLISGANVYPFQTPFHEAIEMKKYLLANFNIPEEAVLVDPHARHTTTNFRNTSRQIYRYGLPQNKACLAVATASHMDYVMSPSFRSRCIKELGYFPLLNPNRLNPTDIEFYPVISALHIDPLDPLDP
;
A
#
# COMPACT_ATOMS: atom_id res chain seq x y z
N MET A 1 -16.90 27.06 62.20
CA MET A 1 -17.65 27.85 61.19
C MET A 1 -17.14 27.37 59.83
N CYS A 2 -17.92 26.59 59.06
CA CYS A 2 -18.81 27.07 57.98
C CYS A 2 -18.08 28.11 57.07
N THR A 3 -17.96 27.98 55.75
CA THR A 3 -18.88 27.32 54.79
C THR A 3 -18.21 27.20 53.39
N THR A 4 -18.44 26.06 52.70
CA THR A 4 -18.73 25.81 51.24
C THR A 4 -17.97 26.57 50.13
N LEU A 5 -17.30 25.90 49.16
CA LEU A 5 -17.72 25.05 48.01
C LEU A 5 -18.31 25.78 46.78
N LEU A 6 -17.94 25.27 45.59
CA LEU A 6 -18.26 25.62 44.17
C LEU A 6 -17.14 26.42 43.48
N GLY A 7 -16.55 26.04 42.34
CA GLY A 7 -16.88 25.04 41.33
C GLY A 7 -16.74 25.69 39.95
N CYS A 8 -15.70 25.37 39.18
CA CYS A 8 -15.63 25.65 37.74
C CYS A 8 -14.89 24.52 37.02
N LYS A 9 -15.69 23.67 36.36
CA LYS A 9 -15.24 22.63 35.42
C LYS A 9 -14.71 23.30 34.15
N LYS A 10 -13.52 22.89 33.70
CA LYS A 10 -13.13 23.01 32.29
C LYS A 10 -13.60 21.74 31.58
N GLU A 11 -14.56 21.88 30.68
CA GLU A 11 -14.94 20.85 29.72
C GLU A 11 -13.83 20.75 28.67
N GLY A 12 -12.99 19.74 28.79
CA GLY A 12 -12.10 19.30 27.72
C GLY A 12 -12.86 18.31 26.86
N SER A 13 -13.27 18.73 25.66
CA SER A 13 -13.78 17.86 24.62
C SER A 13 -12.65 16.97 24.09
N SER A 14 -12.48 15.79 24.68
CA SER A 14 -11.70 14.72 24.08
C SER A 14 -12.50 14.15 22.90
N VAL A 15 -12.11 14.52 21.68
CA VAL A 15 -12.51 13.79 20.47
C VAL A 15 -11.88 12.41 20.60
N GLY A 16 -12.69 11.43 20.99
CA GLY A 16 -12.25 10.06 21.13
C GLY A 16 -11.81 9.51 19.78
N THR A 17 -10.55 9.11 19.70
CA THR A 17 -10.05 8.21 18.67
C THR A 17 -10.96 6.98 18.64
N PRO A 18 -11.56 6.59 17.51
CA PRO A 18 -12.37 5.38 17.49
C PRO A 18 -11.46 4.19 17.79
N ALA A 19 -11.86 3.39 18.78
CA ALA A 19 -11.21 2.13 19.10
C ALA A 19 -11.17 1.27 17.84
N ILE A 20 -9.96 0.85 17.44
CA ILE A 20 -9.78 -0.18 16.43
C ILE A 20 -10.35 -1.46 17.04
N VAL A 21 -11.54 -1.83 16.62
CA VAL A 21 -12.13 -3.13 16.94
C VAL A 21 -11.23 -4.18 16.31
N ASP A 22 -10.70 -5.10 17.13
CA ASP A 22 -10.03 -6.31 16.68
C ASP A 22 -11.05 -7.11 15.84
N THR A 23 -10.94 -7.01 14.52
CA THR A 23 -11.86 -7.62 13.54
C THR A 23 -11.43 -9.03 13.14
N THR A 24 -10.67 -9.71 14.00
CA THR A 24 -10.26 -11.13 13.87
C THR A 24 -11.43 -12.14 13.77
N SER A 25 -12.68 -11.68 13.63
CA SER A 25 -13.87 -12.49 13.41
C SER A 25 -14.35 -12.57 11.95
N LYS A 26 -13.74 -11.85 10.99
CA LYS A 26 -14.01 -12.14 9.57
C LYS A 26 -13.47 -13.54 9.26
N ASN A 27 -14.18 -14.29 8.42
CA ASN A 27 -13.70 -15.58 7.91
C ASN A 27 -12.43 -15.34 7.08
N GLU A 28 -11.28 -15.21 7.73
CA GLU A 28 -9.95 -15.14 7.10
C GLU A 28 -9.66 -16.43 6.29
N SER A 29 -10.50 -17.46 6.45
CA SER A 29 -10.49 -18.74 5.74
C SER A 29 -11.52 -18.87 4.61
N ALA A 30 -12.29 -17.82 4.28
CA ALA A 30 -13.25 -17.88 3.19
C ALA A 30 -12.52 -17.92 1.83
N TYR A 31 -12.89 -18.87 0.97
CA TYR A 31 -12.40 -18.92 -0.40
C TYR A 31 -12.87 -17.65 -1.14
N PHE A 32 -11.92 -16.79 -1.47
CA PHE A 32 -12.16 -15.62 -2.29
C PHE A 32 -12.07 -16.03 -3.74
N ASN A 33 -13.14 -15.85 -4.51
CA ASN A 33 -13.05 -16.02 -5.96
C ASN A 33 -12.04 -14.98 -6.48
N PRO A 34 -10.90 -15.40 -7.08
CA PRO A 34 -9.84 -14.47 -7.43
C PRO A 34 -10.40 -13.32 -8.26
N ALA A 35 -10.32 -12.12 -7.69
CA ALA A 35 -10.39 -10.92 -8.50
C ALA A 35 -9.23 -11.03 -9.50
N GLN A 36 -9.52 -10.81 -10.79
CA GLN A 36 -8.45 -10.63 -11.77
C GLN A 36 -7.42 -9.65 -11.20
N PRO A 37 -6.11 -9.82 -11.49
CA PRO A 37 -5.12 -8.81 -11.16
C PRO A 37 -5.64 -7.43 -11.54
N LEU A 38 -5.41 -6.44 -10.68
CA LEU A 38 -5.83 -5.08 -10.98
C LEU A 38 -5.25 -4.67 -12.34
N ILE A 39 -6.09 -4.06 -13.17
CA ILE A 39 -5.61 -3.50 -14.43
C ILE A 39 -4.85 -2.22 -14.07
N ILE A 40 -3.53 -2.28 -14.21
CA ILE A 40 -2.63 -1.19 -13.87
C ILE A 40 -2.22 -0.47 -15.16
N HIS A 41 -2.57 0.82 -15.25
CA HIS A 41 -2.18 1.73 -16.32
C HIS A 41 -1.15 2.76 -15.83
N ASN A 42 -1.37 3.30 -14.63
CA ASN A 42 -0.50 4.26 -13.96
C ASN A 42 -0.08 3.66 -12.61
N PRO A 43 1.00 2.85 -12.56
CA PRO A 43 1.30 2.01 -11.40
C PRO A 43 1.28 2.68 -10.03
N VAL A 44 1.95 3.83 -9.87
CA VAL A 44 1.99 4.56 -8.60
C VAL A 44 0.59 5.02 -8.19
N GLN A 45 -0.18 5.58 -9.13
CA GLN A 45 -1.53 6.05 -8.87
C GLN A 45 -2.50 4.90 -8.60
N ASP A 46 -2.55 3.89 -9.47
CA ASP A 46 -3.57 2.85 -9.44
C ASP A 46 -3.46 1.98 -8.19
N LYS A 47 -2.24 1.78 -7.67
CA LYS A 47 -2.00 1.02 -6.43
C LYS A 47 -2.34 1.84 -5.18
N ASN A 48 -2.03 3.14 -5.16
CA ASN A 48 -2.34 4.01 -4.03
C ASN A 48 -3.82 4.45 -3.98
N PHE A 49 -4.39 4.72 -5.15
CA PHE A 49 -5.63 5.48 -5.31
C PHE A 49 -6.59 4.84 -6.32
N TYR A 50 -6.77 3.51 -6.23
CA TYR A 50 -7.61 2.73 -7.14
C TYR A 50 -8.99 3.36 -7.39
N PHE A 51 -9.68 3.84 -6.35
CA PHE A 51 -10.96 4.53 -6.49
C PHE A 51 -10.87 5.79 -7.38
N LEU A 52 -9.83 6.62 -7.23
CA LEU A 52 -9.66 7.81 -8.07
C LEU A 52 -9.41 7.45 -9.53
N SER A 53 -8.61 6.41 -9.79
CA SER A 53 -8.40 5.89 -11.15
C SER A 53 -9.70 5.43 -11.79
N ILE A 54 -10.56 4.73 -11.04
CA ILE A 54 -11.89 4.31 -11.51
C ILE A 54 -12.79 5.52 -11.83
N LEU A 55 -12.75 6.58 -11.00
CA LEU A 55 -13.52 7.80 -11.28
C LEU A 55 -13.04 8.51 -12.56
N GLN A 56 -11.73 8.51 -12.82
CA GLN A 56 -11.14 9.15 -14.01
C GLN A 56 -11.39 8.37 -15.30
N GLN A 57 -11.39 7.03 -15.25
CA GLN A 57 -11.55 6.18 -16.43
C GLN A 57 -13.00 6.11 -16.91
N ASN A 58 -13.98 6.35 -16.02
CA ASN A 58 -15.40 6.27 -16.36
C ASN A 58 -15.94 7.63 -16.86
N GLN A 59 -16.11 7.76 -18.18
CA GLN A 59 -16.56 9.00 -18.83
C GLN A 59 -17.91 9.52 -18.32
N ASN A 60 -18.83 8.62 -17.95
CA ASN A 60 -20.15 9.02 -17.42
C ASN A 60 -20.03 9.59 -16.00
N LEU A 61 -19.16 9.00 -15.16
CA LEU A 61 -18.87 9.52 -13.82
C LEU A 61 -18.15 10.86 -13.90
N LEU A 62 -17.17 10.97 -14.80
CA LEU A 62 -16.38 12.19 -15.02
C LEU A 62 -17.30 13.39 -15.30
N ALA A 63 -18.25 13.24 -16.23
CA ALA A 63 -19.19 14.31 -16.55
C ALA A 63 -20.07 14.73 -15.36
N ALA A 64 -20.60 13.75 -14.61
CA ALA A 64 -21.45 14.02 -13.47
C ALA A 64 -20.69 14.69 -12.30
N LEU A 65 -19.46 14.25 -12.03
CA LEU A 65 -18.61 14.83 -10.99
C LEU A 65 -18.22 16.27 -11.32
N LYS A 66 -17.90 16.58 -12.59
CA LYS A 66 -17.61 17.95 -13.03
C LYS A 66 -18.81 18.89 -12.96
N GLN A 67 -20.03 18.35 -13.05
CA GLN A 67 -21.27 19.14 -12.98
C GLN A 67 -21.79 19.33 -11.55
N ASP A 68 -21.31 18.56 -10.57
CA ASP A 68 -21.73 18.73 -9.17
C ASP A 68 -21.22 20.08 -8.64
N THR A 69 -22.17 20.92 -8.21
CA THR A 69 -21.89 22.29 -7.78
C THR A 69 -21.02 22.36 -6.53
N GLU A 70 -21.17 21.43 -5.58
CA GLU A 70 -20.34 21.40 -4.38
C GLU A 70 -18.91 21.01 -4.75
N LEU A 71 -18.72 19.97 -5.55
CA LEU A 71 -17.39 19.54 -5.99
C LEU A 71 -16.68 20.62 -6.82
N LYS A 72 -17.40 21.33 -7.68
CA LYS A 72 -16.86 22.48 -8.43
C LYS A 72 -16.43 23.64 -7.53
N ASN A 73 -17.20 23.92 -6.48
CA ASN A 73 -16.84 24.94 -5.50
C ASN A 73 -15.57 24.55 -4.72
N ILE A 74 -15.43 23.27 -4.35
CA ILE A 74 -14.23 22.75 -3.70
C ILE A 74 -13.02 22.91 -4.61
N TYR A 75 -13.12 22.51 -5.88
CA TYR A 75 -12.08 22.73 -6.88
C TYR A 75 -11.68 24.20 -6.96
N THR A 76 -12.65 25.10 -7.13
CA THR A 76 -12.40 26.55 -7.26
C THR A 76 -11.70 27.12 -6.03
N ASN A 77 -12.16 26.74 -4.83
CA ASN A 77 -11.55 27.18 -3.58
C ASN A 77 -10.13 26.64 -3.42
N LEU A 78 -9.88 25.39 -3.81
CA LEU A 78 -8.56 24.78 -3.77
C LEU A 78 -7.58 25.50 -4.70
N ILE A 79 -7.95 25.73 -5.95
CA ILE A 79 -7.11 26.47 -6.91
C ILE A 79 -6.77 27.87 -6.40
N GLN A 80 -7.77 28.61 -5.88
CA GLN A 80 -7.54 29.93 -5.30
C GLN A 80 -6.56 29.92 -4.12
N ARG A 81 -6.62 28.89 -3.25
CA ARG A 81 -5.65 28.74 -2.15
C ARG A 81 -4.25 28.46 -2.66
N LEU A 82 -4.12 27.56 -3.63
CA LEU A 82 -2.84 27.17 -4.24
C LEU A 82 -2.19 28.35 -4.98
N ASP A 83 -2.95 29.10 -5.78
CA ASP A 83 -2.47 30.30 -6.46
C ASP A 83 -1.99 31.36 -5.46
N LYS A 84 -2.76 31.57 -4.39
CA LYS A 84 -2.41 32.56 -3.37
C LYS A 84 -1.08 32.25 -2.70
N VAL A 85 -0.84 31.00 -2.30
CA VAL A 85 0.40 30.62 -1.61
C VAL A 85 1.60 30.60 -2.55
N THR A 86 1.41 30.18 -3.81
CA THR A 86 2.50 30.17 -4.80
C THR A 86 2.87 31.56 -5.32
N ALA A 87 1.96 32.53 -5.26
CA ALA A 87 2.25 33.93 -5.57
C ALA A 87 3.16 34.61 -4.54
N ASP A 88 3.24 34.09 -3.30
CA ASP A 88 4.15 34.62 -2.28
C ASP A 88 5.57 34.06 -2.48
N PRO A 89 6.57 34.90 -2.83
CA PRO A 89 7.94 34.43 -3.06
C PRO A 89 8.63 33.92 -1.79
N THR A 90 8.07 34.17 -0.61
CA THR A 90 8.64 33.75 0.68
C THR A 90 8.13 32.39 1.16
N SER A 91 7.10 31.84 0.52
CA SER A 91 6.52 30.55 0.94
C SER A 91 7.49 29.38 0.78
N ASN A 92 7.63 28.60 1.85
CA ASN A 92 8.38 27.35 1.87
C ASN A 92 7.53 26.16 1.37
N VAL A 93 8.12 24.96 1.28
CA VAL A 93 7.42 23.77 0.77
C VAL A 93 6.22 23.40 1.64
N SER A 94 6.36 23.42 2.98
CA SER A 94 5.28 23.05 3.89
C SER A 94 4.10 24.01 3.79
N GLU A 95 4.34 25.31 3.64
CA GLU A 95 3.26 26.29 3.45
C GLU A 95 2.52 26.07 2.12
N MET A 96 3.28 25.84 1.04
CA MET A 96 2.72 25.60 -0.29
C MET A 96 1.90 24.30 -0.34
N VAL A 97 2.45 23.20 0.19
CA VAL A 97 1.78 21.90 0.21
C VAL A 97 0.63 21.88 1.22
N GLY A 98 0.79 22.54 2.37
CA GLY A 98 -0.24 22.65 3.39
C GLY A 98 -1.56 23.25 2.87
N ALA A 99 -1.49 24.13 1.86
CA ALA A 99 -2.66 24.71 1.21
C ALA A 99 -3.49 23.70 0.40
N ALA A 100 -2.91 22.55 0.04
CA ALA A 100 -3.53 21.49 -0.75
C ALA A 100 -4.45 20.56 0.05
N HIS A 101 -4.32 20.52 1.38
CA HIS A 101 -5.21 19.70 2.21
C HIS A 101 -6.67 20.12 2.03
N PHE A 102 -7.55 19.12 1.96
CA PHE A 102 -8.99 19.37 2.04
C PHE A 102 -9.35 19.76 3.47
N THR A 103 -10.02 20.90 3.61
CA THR A 103 -10.50 21.34 4.92
C THR A 103 -11.57 20.40 5.48
N VAL A 104 -11.82 20.44 6.79
CA VAL A 104 -12.90 19.66 7.44
C VAL A 104 -14.25 19.92 6.78
N LYS A 105 -14.52 21.17 6.36
CA LYS A 105 -15.75 21.53 5.65
C LYS A 105 -15.81 20.91 4.25
N GLU A 106 -14.72 20.98 3.49
CA GLU A 106 -14.65 20.37 2.15
C GLU A 106 -14.82 18.85 2.23
N GLN A 107 -14.21 18.19 3.23
CA GLN A 107 -14.40 16.76 3.48
C GLN A 107 -15.88 16.40 3.75
N GLN A 108 -16.59 17.22 4.53
CA GLN A 108 -18.03 17.06 4.77
C GLN A 108 -18.86 17.27 3.50
N ASP A 109 -18.47 18.23 2.67
CA ASP A 109 -19.16 18.54 1.42
C ASP A 109 -18.93 17.43 0.39
N ILE A 110 -17.72 16.85 0.31
CA ILE A 110 -17.43 15.68 -0.53
C ILE A 110 -18.29 14.48 -0.09
N HIS A 111 -18.41 14.22 1.21
CA HIS A 111 -19.32 13.19 1.71
C HIS A 111 -20.78 13.45 1.33
N THR A 112 -21.21 14.71 1.34
CA THR A 112 -22.59 15.08 0.99
C THR A 112 -22.83 14.92 -0.51
N ALA A 113 -21.86 15.30 -1.35
CA ALA A 113 -21.90 15.06 -2.79
C ALA A 113 -21.93 13.56 -3.11
N PHE A 114 -21.06 12.76 -2.52
CA PHE A 114 -21.04 11.31 -2.73
C PHE A 114 -22.34 10.63 -2.30
N ASP A 115 -22.97 11.06 -1.20
CA ASP A 115 -24.31 10.59 -0.83
C ASP A 115 -25.33 10.82 -1.94
N ARG A 116 -25.34 12.03 -2.52
CA ARG A 116 -26.26 12.36 -3.62
C ARG A 116 -25.96 11.51 -4.85
N LEU A 117 -24.69 11.33 -5.20
CA LEU A 117 -24.28 10.56 -6.38
C LEU A 117 -24.61 9.07 -6.25
N VAL A 118 -24.51 8.50 -5.04
CA VAL A 118 -24.98 7.13 -4.76
C VAL A 118 -26.52 7.07 -4.85
N LYS A 119 -27.23 7.99 -4.18
CA LYS A 119 -28.72 8.00 -4.16
C LYS A 119 -29.35 8.24 -5.54
N SER A 120 -28.67 9.00 -6.40
CA SER A 120 -29.07 9.24 -7.80
C SER A 120 -28.56 8.18 -8.77
N ASN A 121 -27.88 7.14 -8.27
CA ASN A 121 -27.30 6.03 -9.04
C ASN A 121 -26.26 6.46 -10.09
N VAL A 122 -25.64 7.65 -9.92
CA VAL A 122 -24.46 8.05 -10.70
C VAL A 122 -23.28 7.18 -10.29
N LEU A 123 -22.96 7.15 -8.99
CA LEU A 123 -22.11 6.11 -8.41
C LEU A 123 -22.96 4.85 -8.28
N SER A 124 -23.10 4.14 -9.41
CA SER A 124 -24.03 3.03 -9.55
C SER A 124 -23.73 1.86 -8.61
N THR A 125 -24.76 1.08 -8.27
CA THR A 125 -24.58 -0.16 -7.51
C THR A 125 -23.59 -1.11 -8.19
N ASN A 126 -23.57 -1.20 -9.53
CA ASN A 126 -22.61 -2.07 -10.24
C ASN A 126 -21.16 -1.66 -9.97
N LEU A 127 -20.85 -0.36 -10.06
CA LEU A 127 -19.52 0.16 -9.74
C LEU A 127 -19.12 -0.15 -8.29
N ILE A 128 -20.07 0.00 -7.36
CA ILE A 128 -19.83 -0.30 -5.95
C ILE A 128 -19.56 -1.79 -5.75
N GLN A 129 -20.28 -2.66 -6.45
CA GLN A 129 -20.02 -4.10 -6.42
C GLN A 129 -18.66 -4.44 -7.05
N GLU A 130 -18.24 -3.76 -8.12
CA GLU A 130 -16.90 -3.91 -8.70
C GLU A 130 -15.80 -3.49 -7.72
N LEU A 131 -15.99 -2.36 -7.01
CA LEU A 131 -15.06 -1.92 -5.96
C LEU A 131 -14.99 -2.92 -4.81
N LYS A 132 -16.12 -3.50 -4.38
CA LYS A 132 -16.15 -4.55 -3.35
C LYS A 132 -15.44 -5.81 -3.84
N ALA A 133 -15.79 -6.28 -5.05
CA ALA A 133 -15.20 -7.46 -5.66
C ALA A 133 -13.70 -7.30 -5.95
N SER A 134 -13.21 -6.06 -6.10
CA SER A 134 -11.78 -5.81 -6.27
C SER A 134 -10.94 -6.19 -5.05
N GLY A 135 -11.53 -6.29 -3.84
CA GLY A 135 -10.80 -6.53 -2.59
C GLY A 135 -10.00 -5.33 -2.07
N CYS A 136 -9.83 -4.25 -2.86
CA CYS A 136 -9.05 -3.06 -2.47
C CYS A 136 -9.60 -2.35 -1.22
N TYR A 137 -10.89 -2.55 -0.93
CA TYR A 137 -11.59 -1.91 0.19
C TYR A 137 -12.36 -2.92 1.05
N LEU A 138 -11.82 -4.14 1.19
CA LEU A 138 -12.47 -5.29 1.82
C LEU A 138 -12.94 -5.03 3.27
N ARG A 139 -12.27 -4.14 4.01
CA ARG A 139 -12.69 -3.77 5.37
C ARG A 139 -14.06 -3.12 5.43
N PHE A 140 -14.56 -2.61 4.31
CA PHE A 140 -15.82 -1.89 4.21
C PHE A 140 -16.91 -2.71 3.48
N GLU A 141 -16.64 -3.92 3.02
CA GLU A 141 -17.52 -4.68 2.11
C GLU A 141 -18.95 -4.87 2.62
N ASP A 142 -19.11 -5.01 3.95
CA ASP A 142 -20.39 -5.22 4.63
C ASP A 142 -21.22 -3.94 4.79
N PHE A 143 -20.64 -2.78 4.47
CA PHE A 143 -21.35 -1.50 4.55
C PHE A 143 -22.32 -1.34 3.39
N ASN A 144 -23.44 -0.67 3.65
CA ASN A 144 -24.33 -0.21 2.59
C ASN A 144 -23.61 0.77 1.67
N ASP A 145 -24.08 0.91 0.43
CA ASP A 145 -23.45 1.67 -0.64
C ASP A 145 -23.01 3.09 -0.25
N VAL A 146 -23.83 3.83 0.51
CA VAL A 146 -23.51 5.18 0.96
C VAL A 146 -22.35 5.17 1.97
N VAL A 147 -22.43 4.31 2.98
CA VAL A 147 -21.40 4.21 4.02
C VAL A 147 -20.10 3.64 3.41
N PHE A 148 -20.20 2.69 2.48
CA PHE A 148 -19.07 2.13 1.74
C PHE A 148 -18.30 3.21 1.00
N ILE A 149 -18.96 4.01 0.15
CA ILE A 149 -18.28 5.07 -0.61
C ILE A 149 -17.64 6.12 0.29
N ARG A 150 -18.28 6.50 1.40
CA ARG A 150 -17.66 7.39 2.40
C ARG A 150 -16.41 6.79 3.02
N SER A 151 -16.43 5.51 3.36
CA SER A 151 -15.26 4.82 3.91
C SER A 151 -14.13 4.68 2.90
N VAL A 152 -14.46 4.40 1.63
CA VAL A 152 -13.49 4.40 0.52
C VAL A 152 -12.87 5.77 0.35
N TRP A 153 -13.67 6.83 0.28
CA TRP A 153 -13.17 8.20 0.18
C TRP A 153 -12.24 8.55 1.34
N LYS A 154 -12.65 8.23 2.57
CA LYS A 154 -11.83 8.49 3.76
C LYS A 154 -10.48 7.76 3.69
N ASN A 155 -10.46 6.52 3.24
CA ASN A 155 -9.21 5.77 3.05
C ASN A 155 -8.31 6.44 1.99
N VAL A 156 -8.87 6.83 0.85
CA VAL A 156 -8.17 7.57 -0.21
C VAL A 156 -7.63 8.91 0.28
N SER A 157 -8.46 9.73 0.94
CA SER A 157 -8.06 11.04 1.43
C SER A 157 -6.99 10.94 2.51
N THR A 158 -7.02 9.90 3.36
CA THR A 158 -5.93 9.61 4.29
C THR A 158 -4.62 9.33 3.56
N GLY A 159 -4.63 8.62 2.42
CA GLY A 159 -3.42 8.40 1.63
C GLY A 159 -2.90 9.67 0.96
N LEU A 160 -3.79 10.54 0.47
CA LEU A 160 -3.39 11.85 -0.04
C LEU A 160 -2.74 12.69 1.08
N ASP A 161 -3.41 12.80 2.23
CA ASP A 161 -2.89 13.54 3.38
C ASP A 161 -1.54 12.98 3.86
N GLN A 162 -1.38 11.66 3.88
CA GLN A 162 -0.12 11.03 4.27
C GLN A 162 1.05 11.45 3.37
N ILE A 163 0.84 11.49 2.05
CA ILE A 163 1.88 11.93 1.11
C ILE A 163 2.18 13.41 1.28
N LEU A 164 1.15 14.26 1.39
CA LEU A 164 1.32 15.70 1.60
C LEU A 164 2.12 15.97 2.88
N SER A 165 1.76 15.31 3.98
CA SER A 165 2.42 15.52 5.27
C SER A 165 3.85 15.01 5.30
N VAL A 166 4.13 13.80 4.77
CA VAL A 166 5.50 13.26 4.79
C VAL A 166 6.40 14.00 3.80
N TYR A 167 6.00 14.09 2.53
CA TYR A 167 6.89 14.59 1.48
C TYR A 167 6.80 16.11 1.33
N GLY A 168 5.67 16.74 1.63
CA GLY A 168 5.52 18.19 1.57
C GLY A 168 5.77 18.92 2.88
N GLU A 169 5.34 18.35 4.02
CA GLU A 169 5.43 19.03 5.32
C GLU A 169 6.56 18.47 6.21
N GLY A 170 7.25 17.41 5.78
CA GLY A 170 8.38 16.82 6.50
C GLY A 170 7.98 16.06 7.76
N ALA A 171 6.72 15.61 7.86
CA ALA A 171 6.29 14.74 8.94
C ALA A 171 7.03 13.38 8.88
N PRO A 172 7.36 12.76 10.03
CA PRO A 172 8.02 11.46 10.02
C PRO A 172 7.07 10.39 9.44
N PRO A 173 7.54 9.57 8.48
CA PRO A 173 6.80 8.39 8.01
C PRO A 173 6.83 7.25 9.05
N HIS A 174 6.22 6.11 8.72
CA HIS A 174 6.24 4.93 9.58
C HIS A 174 7.66 4.44 9.88
N ASP A 175 8.53 4.40 8.87
CA ASP A 175 9.96 4.13 9.01
C ASP A 175 10.80 5.35 8.58
N PRO A 176 11.17 6.25 9.50
CA PRO A 176 11.93 7.46 9.17
C PRO A 176 13.29 7.19 8.53
N ASP A 177 13.91 6.04 8.80
CA ASP A 177 15.28 5.78 8.31
C ASP A 177 15.29 5.41 6.83
N SER A 178 14.19 4.87 6.32
CA SER A 178 14.09 4.42 4.92
C SER A 178 13.02 5.15 4.10
N ASP A 179 12.09 5.86 4.74
CA ASP A 179 10.90 6.38 4.06
C ASP A 179 10.84 7.90 3.98
N SER A 180 11.79 8.60 4.60
CA SER A 180 11.73 10.06 4.74
C SER A 180 11.81 10.81 3.41
N VAL A 181 11.32 12.04 3.43
CA VAL A 181 11.54 13.03 2.37
C VAL A 181 13.04 13.19 2.07
N SER A 182 13.38 13.33 0.80
CA SER A 182 14.76 13.40 0.30
C SER A 182 15.42 14.77 0.52
N TYR A 183 14.62 15.81 0.76
CA TYR A 183 15.03 17.19 0.82
C TYR A 183 14.60 17.85 2.13
N THR A 184 15.36 18.85 2.57
CA THR A 184 14.87 19.76 3.61
C THR A 184 13.83 20.71 3.02
N LEU A 185 12.86 21.14 3.84
CA LEU A 185 11.74 21.98 3.39
C LEU A 185 12.13 23.39 2.91
N ASN A 186 13.35 23.82 3.23
CA ASN A 186 13.93 25.10 2.83
C ASN A 186 14.95 24.97 1.69
N ASP A 187 15.11 23.76 1.13
CA ASP A 187 16.01 23.54 0.01
C ASP A 187 15.52 24.35 -1.22
N PRO A 188 16.34 25.24 -1.82
CA PRO A 188 15.91 26.07 -2.94
C PRO A 188 15.49 25.28 -4.17
N PHE A 189 16.12 24.14 -4.44
CA PHE A 189 15.71 23.26 -5.54
C PHE A 189 14.32 22.70 -5.24
N TYR A 190 14.09 22.20 -4.02
CA TYR A 190 12.80 21.61 -3.67
C TYR A 190 11.66 22.63 -3.67
N ILE A 191 11.87 23.83 -3.12
CA ILE A 191 10.92 24.94 -3.19
C ILE A 191 10.55 25.25 -4.64
N ASN A 192 11.54 25.35 -5.53
CA ASN A 192 11.29 25.68 -6.93
C ASN A 192 10.51 24.58 -7.65
N GLN A 193 10.86 23.31 -7.44
CA GLN A 193 10.14 22.18 -8.03
C GLN A 193 8.67 22.16 -7.59
N VAL A 194 8.41 22.24 -6.29
CA VAL A 194 7.04 22.23 -5.75
C VAL A 194 6.23 23.43 -6.24
N ARG A 195 6.83 24.62 -6.26
CA ARG A 195 6.18 25.84 -6.76
C ARG A 195 5.80 25.71 -8.24
N GLN A 196 6.70 25.19 -9.08
CA GLN A 196 6.44 24.95 -10.50
C GLN A 196 5.35 23.91 -10.71
N THR A 197 5.36 22.83 -9.93
CA THR A 197 4.31 21.81 -9.94
C THR A 197 2.95 22.43 -9.64
N ILE A 198 2.82 23.17 -8.53
CA ILE A 198 1.54 23.79 -8.17
C ILE A 198 1.12 24.82 -9.23
N THR A 199 2.05 25.65 -9.73
CA THR A 199 1.76 26.61 -10.81
C THR A 199 1.26 25.92 -12.08
N THR A 200 1.79 24.74 -12.41
CA THR A 200 1.34 23.95 -13.57
C THR A 200 -0.07 23.41 -13.34
N ILE A 201 -0.33 22.90 -12.12
CA ILE A 201 -1.64 22.39 -11.72
C ILE A 201 -2.70 23.50 -11.79
N THR A 202 -2.42 24.70 -11.27
CA THR A 202 -3.40 25.79 -11.23
C THR A 202 -3.65 26.45 -12.58
N ASN A 203 -2.71 26.35 -13.53
CA ASN A 203 -2.89 26.80 -14.91
C ASN A 203 -3.54 25.75 -15.84
N SER A 204 -3.83 24.55 -15.34
CA SER A 204 -4.51 23.51 -16.13
C SER A 204 -6.02 23.78 -16.28
N ASP A 205 -6.65 23.21 -17.31
CA ASP A 205 -8.09 23.32 -17.51
C ASP A 205 -8.88 22.69 -16.35
N GLU A 206 -10.17 23.06 -16.20
CA GLU A 206 -11.01 22.55 -15.12
C GLU A 206 -11.09 21.01 -15.10
N THR A 207 -10.50 20.45 -14.04
CA THR A 207 -10.40 19.02 -13.76
C THR A 207 -11.37 18.57 -12.65
N LEU A 208 -11.34 17.29 -12.27
CA LEU A 208 -12.06 16.82 -11.09
C LEU A 208 -11.53 17.48 -9.81
N PHE A 209 -12.40 17.65 -8.80
CA PHE A 209 -12.06 18.36 -7.55
C PHE A 209 -10.85 17.81 -6.80
N PHE A 210 -10.52 16.52 -7.00
CA PHE A 210 -9.37 15.87 -6.36
C PHE A 210 -8.11 15.86 -7.20
N GLU A 211 -8.18 16.16 -8.49
CA GLU A 211 -7.04 16.04 -9.40
C GLU A 211 -5.87 16.97 -9.04
N PRO A 212 -6.08 18.23 -8.61
CA PRO A 212 -4.98 19.07 -8.16
C PRO A 212 -4.20 18.45 -6.99
N VAL A 213 -4.89 17.85 -6.01
CA VAL A 213 -4.24 17.20 -4.87
C VAL A 213 -3.53 15.91 -5.30
N LEU A 214 -4.21 15.09 -6.10
CA LEU A 214 -3.64 13.84 -6.62
C LEU A 214 -2.36 14.10 -7.43
N GLN A 215 -2.40 15.06 -8.35
CA GLN A 215 -1.24 15.42 -9.18
C GLN A 215 -0.10 15.95 -8.31
N LEU A 216 -0.38 16.79 -7.32
CA LEU A 216 0.63 17.25 -6.38
C LEU A 216 1.26 16.08 -5.61
N CYS A 217 0.46 15.13 -5.09
CA CYS A 217 0.96 13.95 -4.39
C CYS A 217 1.87 13.09 -5.28
N LEU A 218 1.46 12.80 -6.52
CA LEU A 218 2.27 12.00 -7.46
C LEU A 218 3.58 12.71 -7.81
N GLN A 219 3.55 14.04 -7.98
CA GLN A 219 4.74 14.84 -8.24
C GLN A 219 5.66 14.96 -7.02
N LEU A 220 5.11 15.03 -5.79
CA LEU A 220 5.92 14.99 -4.58
C LEU A 220 6.67 13.65 -4.47
N LEU A 221 6.00 12.53 -4.75
CA LEU A 221 6.67 11.23 -4.81
C LEU A 221 7.76 11.22 -5.88
N ASP A 222 7.46 11.66 -7.11
CA ASP A 222 8.40 11.70 -8.23
C ASP A 222 9.65 12.55 -7.93
N ILE A 223 9.46 13.79 -7.44
CA ILE A 223 10.57 14.68 -7.05
C ILE A 223 11.49 14.00 -6.01
N ASN A 224 10.92 13.21 -5.10
CA ASN A 224 11.66 12.51 -4.07
C ASN A 224 12.23 11.16 -4.52
N ASN A 225 12.06 10.75 -5.80
CA ASN A 225 12.36 9.42 -6.35
C ASN A 225 11.62 8.28 -5.64
N ARG A 226 10.35 8.52 -5.29
CA ARG A 226 9.51 7.65 -4.46
C ARG A 226 8.38 6.97 -5.24
N ASP A 227 8.71 6.54 -6.45
CA ASP A 227 7.83 5.79 -7.34
C ASP A 227 7.84 4.27 -7.07
N GLU A 228 8.38 3.80 -5.93
CA GLU A 228 8.61 2.38 -5.62
C GLU A 228 7.37 1.51 -5.82
N ALA A 229 6.19 2.00 -5.41
CA ALA A 229 4.94 1.27 -5.57
C ALA A 229 4.68 0.84 -7.02
N GLY A 230 5.16 1.64 -7.99
CA GLY A 230 4.97 1.42 -9.41
C GLY A 230 6.10 0.67 -10.13
N ARG A 231 7.27 0.50 -9.52
CA ARG A 231 8.41 -0.15 -10.16
C ARG A 231 8.09 -1.61 -10.48
N PHE A 232 8.52 -2.10 -11.64
CA PHE A 232 8.26 -3.47 -12.15
C PHE A 232 6.80 -3.81 -12.49
N GLU A 233 5.85 -2.91 -12.28
CA GLU A 233 4.45 -3.16 -12.64
C GLU A 233 4.21 -3.02 -14.16
N PRO A 234 3.25 -3.78 -14.73
CA PRO A 234 2.48 -4.85 -14.09
C PRO A 234 3.31 -6.13 -13.92
N LEU A 235 3.44 -6.63 -12.68
CA LEU A 235 4.24 -7.83 -12.38
C LEU A 235 3.78 -9.05 -13.18
N SER A 236 2.48 -9.15 -13.44
CA SER A 236 1.87 -10.26 -14.17
C SER A 236 2.28 -10.36 -15.64
N GLN A 237 2.72 -9.25 -16.24
CA GLN A 237 3.21 -9.20 -17.62
C GLN A 237 4.73 -9.02 -17.69
N GLY A 238 5.37 -8.65 -16.57
CA GLY A 238 6.81 -8.55 -16.41
C GLY A 238 7.39 -9.72 -15.64
N GLU A 239 7.94 -9.45 -14.46
CA GLU A 239 8.79 -10.39 -13.70
C GLU A 239 8.15 -11.74 -13.34
N ASN A 240 6.82 -11.79 -13.21
CA ASN A 240 6.09 -13.00 -12.84
C ASN A 240 5.48 -13.75 -14.03
N VAL A 241 5.59 -13.23 -15.26
CA VAL A 241 4.87 -13.77 -16.43
C VAL A 241 5.15 -15.25 -16.69
N ARG A 242 6.38 -15.70 -16.46
CA ARG A 242 6.81 -17.09 -16.69
C ARG A 242 6.17 -18.05 -15.69
N ALA A 243 6.17 -17.71 -14.40
CA ALA A 243 5.53 -18.50 -13.37
C ALA A 243 4.01 -18.51 -13.52
N LEU A 244 3.39 -17.35 -13.82
CA LEU A 244 1.95 -17.26 -14.03
C LEU A 244 1.46 -18.09 -15.22
N SER A 245 2.22 -18.08 -16.33
CA SER A 245 1.90 -18.89 -17.50
C SER A 245 1.95 -20.39 -17.22
N ASN A 246 2.67 -20.82 -16.19
CA ASN A 246 2.84 -22.23 -15.83
C ASN A 246 1.85 -22.72 -14.77
N LEU A 247 1.06 -21.86 -14.15
CA LEU A 247 0.14 -22.24 -13.06
C LEU A 247 -0.82 -23.37 -13.45
N SER A 248 -1.29 -23.37 -14.70
CA SER A 248 -2.21 -24.41 -15.21
C SER A 248 -1.59 -25.81 -15.33
N ASN A 249 -0.25 -25.92 -15.34
CA ASN A 249 0.47 -27.18 -15.42
C ASN A 249 0.80 -27.77 -14.03
N ILE A 250 0.56 -27.01 -12.95
CA ILE A 250 0.88 -27.44 -11.59
C ILE A 250 -0.22 -28.37 -11.07
N ASN A 251 0.13 -29.62 -10.76
CA ASN A 251 -0.72 -30.48 -9.95
C ASN A 251 -0.46 -30.19 -8.46
N TRP A 252 -1.30 -29.34 -7.87
CA TRP A 252 -1.19 -28.89 -6.48
C TRP A 252 -1.26 -30.02 -5.44
N ASP A 253 -1.84 -31.17 -5.76
CA ASP A 253 -1.95 -32.32 -4.85
C ASP A 253 -0.60 -33.04 -4.64
N ASN A 254 0.37 -32.81 -5.54
CA ASN A 254 1.71 -33.35 -5.40
C ASN A 254 2.56 -32.62 -4.33
N TYR A 255 2.06 -31.51 -3.80
CA TYR A 255 2.81 -30.61 -2.92
C TYR A 255 2.08 -30.39 -1.59
N SER A 256 2.83 -30.37 -0.50
CA SER A 256 2.28 -30.07 0.83
C SER A 256 1.94 -28.59 0.99
N HIS A 257 2.69 -27.71 0.33
CA HIS A 257 2.52 -26.26 0.39
C HIS A 257 2.20 -25.66 -0.98
N SER A 258 1.50 -24.51 -0.99
CA SER A 258 1.20 -23.76 -2.21
C SER A 258 2.41 -23.00 -2.73
N LEU A 259 3.22 -22.41 -1.84
CA LEU A 259 4.45 -21.74 -2.20
C LEU A 259 5.46 -21.75 -1.05
N ILE A 260 6.72 -21.49 -1.39
CA ILE A 260 7.80 -21.17 -0.45
C ILE A 260 8.06 -19.66 -0.51
N LEU A 261 7.69 -18.93 0.54
CA LEU A 261 8.06 -17.53 0.74
C LEU A 261 9.51 -17.43 1.21
N VAL A 262 10.34 -16.74 0.43
CA VAL A 262 11.71 -16.39 0.81
C VAL A 262 11.75 -14.93 1.20
N LEU A 263 11.98 -14.67 2.49
CA LEU A 263 12.06 -13.31 3.01
C LEU A 263 13.35 -12.63 2.57
N GLY A 264 13.25 -11.39 2.11
CA GLY A 264 14.36 -10.51 1.79
C GLY A 264 15.26 -10.21 2.98
N ASP A 265 16.52 -9.90 2.67
CA ASP A 265 17.50 -9.43 3.65
C ASP A 265 18.47 -8.45 2.99
N PRO A 266 18.36 -7.14 3.24
CA PRO A 266 19.18 -6.15 2.59
C PRO A 266 20.66 -6.31 2.97
N PRO A 267 21.60 -5.91 2.11
CA PRO A 267 23.02 -5.88 2.43
C PRO A 267 23.30 -4.79 3.48
N ASN A 268 23.44 -5.21 4.74
CA ASN A 268 23.61 -4.33 5.89
C ASN A 268 24.78 -4.73 6.81
N SER A 269 25.53 -5.77 6.43
CA SER A 269 26.61 -6.34 7.24
C SER A 269 27.97 -6.21 6.56
N PHE A 270 29.04 -6.20 7.36
CA PHE A 270 30.40 -6.20 6.83
C PHE A 270 30.66 -7.45 5.98
N GLY A 271 31.09 -7.23 4.74
CA GLY A 271 31.35 -8.31 3.77
C GLY A 271 30.19 -8.61 2.82
N ASP A 272 29.01 -7.99 3.01
CA ASP A 272 27.94 -8.09 2.03
C ASP A 272 28.34 -7.43 0.70
N ALA A 273 27.88 -8.02 -0.41
CA ALA A 273 27.91 -7.35 -1.69
C ALA A 273 26.88 -6.20 -1.70
N ILE A 274 27.14 -5.17 -2.49
CA ILE A 274 26.28 -3.95 -2.54
C ILE A 274 24.81 -4.28 -2.86
N HIS A 275 24.56 -5.37 -3.59
CA HIS A 275 23.23 -5.70 -4.12
C HIS A 275 22.60 -6.96 -3.49
N LEU A 276 23.35 -7.74 -2.71
CA LEU A 276 22.86 -9.00 -2.15
C LEU A 276 23.63 -9.41 -0.90
N SER A 277 22.92 -9.61 0.22
CA SER A 277 23.52 -10.02 1.48
C SER A 277 23.89 -11.51 1.52
N GLU A 278 24.88 -11.86 2.34
CA GLU A 278 25.23 -13.27 2.59
C GLU A 278 24.10 -14.04 3.28
N SER A 279 23.31 -13.34 4.09
CA SER A 279 22.14 -13.93 4.73
C SER A 279 21.04 -14.26 3.71
N ALA A 280 20.76 -13.38 2.75
CA ALA A 280 19.83 -13.66 1.66
C ALA A 280 20.27 -14.89 0.84
N LYS A 281 21.57 -15.04 0.55
CA LYS A 281 22.11 -16.24 -0.13
C LYS A 281 21.83 -17.53 0.65
N LYS A 282 22.00 -17.51 1.98
CA LYS A 282 21.70 -18.68 2.83
C LYS A 282 20.21 -19.02 2.81
N ARG A 283 19.32 -18.03 2.83
CA ARG A 283 17.87 -18.26 2.70
C ARG A 283 17.53 -18.90 1.36
N LEU A 284 18.19 -18.48 0.27
CA LEU A 284 18.01 -19.05 -1.06
C LEU A 284 18.50 -20.50 -1.16
N VAL A 285 19.57 -20.88 -0.43
CA VAL A 285 19.99 -22.30 -0.33
C VAL A 285 18.87 -23.13 0.27
N THR A 286 18.37 -22.75 1.45
CA THR A 286 17.27 -23.48 2.12
C THR A 286 16.01 -23.54 1.25
N ALA A 287 15.68 -22.45 0.57
CA ALA A 287 14.51 -22.42 -0.30
C ALA A 287 14.67 -23.31 -1.55
N ALA A 288 15.86 -23.34 -2.15
CA ALA A 288 16.17 -24.22 -3.27
C ALA A 288 16.08 -25.70 -2.86
N ASP A 289 16.60 -26.06 -1.68
CA ASP A 289 16.49 -27.42 -1.14
C ASP A 289 15.01 -27.82 -0.94
N SER A 290 14.19 -26.94 -0.35
CA SER A 290 12.75 -27.15 -0.17
C SER A 290 12.01 -27.31 -1.51
N TYR A 291 12.37 -26.53 -2.52
CA TYR A 291 11.79 -26.69 -3.86
C TYR A 291 12.19 -28.02 -4.51
N GLN A 292 13.48 -28.36 -4.49
CA GLN A 292 14.00 -29.58 -5.12
C GLN A 292 13.49 -30.86 -4.46
N THR A 293 13.15 -30.80 -3.17
CA THR A 293 12.52 -31.90 -2.42
C THR A 293 11.00 -31.97 -2.61
N GLY A 294 10.40 -31.05 -3.36
CA GLY A 294 8.99 -31.08 -3.72
C GLY A 294 8.04 -30.53 -2.65
N VAL A 295 8.51 -29.63 -1.76
CA VAL A 295 7.65 -29.04 -0.73
C VAL A 295 6.55 -28.15 -1.33
N ALA A 296 6.91 -27.33 -2.32
CA ALA A 296 5.99 -26.48 -3.06
C ALA A 296 6.43 -26.34 -4.53
N PRO A 297 5.50 -26.06 -5.45
CA PRO A 297 5.82 -25.88 -6.86
C PRO A 297 6.36 -24.49 -7.20
N LEU A 298 6.28 -23.54 -6.26
CA LEU A 298 6.62 -22.14 -6.48
C LEU A 298 7.48 -21.61 -5.34
N LEU A 299 8.44 -20.75 -5.68
CA LEU A 299 9.12 -19.86 -4.75
C LEU A 299 8.62 -18.44 -4.98
N LEU A 300 8.22 -17.76 -3.91
CA LEU A 300 7.93 -16.32 -3.93
C LEU A 300 9.06 -15.61 -3.19
N ILE A 301 9.86 -14.85 -3.95
CA ILE A 301 10.95 -14.06 -3.39
C ILE A 301 10.43 -12.66 -3.11
N SER A 302 10.44 -12.22 -1.85
CA SER A 302 9.84 -10.95 -1.44
C SER A 302 10.88 -10.05 -0.79
N GLY A 303 10.94 -8.79 -1.19
CA GLY A 303 11.90 -7.81 -0.67
C GLY A 303 12.14 -6.64 -1.63
N ALA A 304 12.03 -5.42 -1.10
CA ALA A 304 12.18 -4.17 -1.83
C ALA A 304 13.62 -3.64 -1.82
N ASN A 305 13.78 -2.33 -2.08
CA ASN A 305 15.04 -1.60 -2.16
C ASN A 305 15.21 -0.64 -0.97
N VAL A 306 15.04 -1.15 0.25
CA VAL A 306 14.94 -0.33 1.48
C VAL A 306 16.29 0.17 1.96
N TYR A 307 17.30 -0.71 2.01
CA TYR A 307 18.61 -0.38 2.54
C TYR A 307 19.74 -0.76 1.57
N PRO A 308 20.73 0.12 1.35
CA PRO A 308 20.81 1.50 1.86
C PRO A 308 19.71 2.40 1.27
N PHE A 309 19.41 3.52 1.94
CA PHE A 309 18.38 4.48 1.50
C PHE A 309 18.52 4.81 0.01
N GLN A 310 17.43 4.66 -0.75
CA GLN A 310 17.37 4.85 -2.20
C GLN A 310 18.32 3.97 -3.03
N THR A 311 18.69 2.79 -2.53
CA THR A 311 19.39 1.81 -3.36
C THR A 311 18.57 1.46 -4.61
N PRO A 312 19.21 1.30 -5.79
CA PRO A 312 18.51 0.84 -6.99
C PRO A 312 18.23 -0.67 -6.95
N PHE A 313 18.88 -1.40 -6.04
CA PHE A 313 18.81 -2.85 -5.97
C PHE A 313 17.61 -3.30 -5.15
N HIS A 314 16.66 -3.98 -5.79
CA HIS A 314 15.53 -4.60 -5.13
C HIS A 314 15.91 -6.04 -4.76
N GLU A 315 15.79 -6.36 -3.47
CA GLU A 315 16.21 -7.65 -2.92
C GLU A 315 15.61 -8.83 -3.69
N ALA A 316 14.29 -8.81 -3.96
CA ALA A 316 13.61 -9.88 -4.67
C ALA A 316 14.17 -10.13 -6.07
N ILE A 317 14.57 -9.08 -6.79
CA ILE A 317 15.11 -9.17 -8.15
C ILE A 317 16.53 -9.75 -8.13
N GLU A 318 17.37 -9.27 -7.21
CA GLU A 318 18.75 -9.75 -7.08
C GLU A 318 18.79 -11.20 -6.57
N MET A 319 17.88 -11.54 -5.66
CA MET A 319 17.69 -12.91 -5.16
C MET A 319 17.16 -13.85 -6.25
N LYS A 320 16.19 -13.43 -7.08
CA LYS A 320 15.75 -14.21 -8.26
C LYS A 320 16.91 -14.51 -9.21
N LYS A 321 17.70 -13.50 -9.58
CA LYS A 321 18.89 -13.68 -10.44
C LYS A 321 19.87 -14.70 -9.85
N TYR A 322 20.16 -14.59 -8.56
CA TYR A 322 21.04 -15.54 -7.86
C TYR A 322 20.47 -16.96 -7.86
N LEU A 323 19.17 -17.11 -7.60
CA LEU A 323 18.49 -18.40 -7.56
C LEU A 323 18.60 -19.13 -8.91
N LEU A 324 18.27 -18.44 -10.01
CA LEU A 324 18.30 -19.01 -11.36
C LEU A 324 19.73 -19.38 -11.79
N ALA A 325 20.72 -18.57 -11.43
CA ALA A 325 22.11 -18.79 -11.83
C ALA A 325 22.80 -19.95 -11.09
N ASN A 326 22.38 -20.26 -9.86
CA ASN A 326 23.16 -21.14 -8.97
C ASN A 326 22.47 -22.45 -8.57
N PHE A 327 21.14 -22.57 -8.69
CA PHE A 327 20.40 -23.71 -8.12
C PHE A 327 19.59 -24.54 -9.13
N ASN A 328 19.73 -24.26 -10.44
CA ASN A 328 18.95 -24.93 -11.50
C ASN A 328 17.43 -24.88 -11.26
N ILE A 329 16.95 -23.83 -10.60
CA ILE A 329 15.52 -23.58 -10.42
C ILE A 329 15.00 -22.96 -11.72
N PRO A 330 13.94 -23.50 -12.33
CA PRO A 330 13.40 -22.95 -13.56
C PRO A 330 12.65 -21.64 -13.27
N GLU A 331 12.73 -20.67 -14.18
CA GLU A 331 12.08 -19.36 -13.99
C GLU A 331 10.55 -19.46 -13.83
N GLU A 332 9.93 -20.47 -14.45
CA GLU A 332 8.50 -20.76 -14.29
C GLU A 332 8.09 -21.25 -12.89
N ALA A 333 9.05 -21.44 -11.98
CA ALA A 333 8.80 -21.71 -10.58
C ALA A 333 9.00 -20.50 -9.66
N VAL A 334 9.41 -19.34 -10.20
CA VAL A 334 9.80 -18.19 -9.38
C VAL A 334 8.86 -17.01 -9.60
N LEU A 335 8.18 -16.62 -8.53
CA LEU A 335 7.48 -15.35 -8.39
C LEU A 335 8.36 -14.36 -7.60
N VAL A 336 8.17 -13.08 -7.85
CA VAL A 336 8.78 -11.99 -7.08
C VAL A 336 7.74 -11.01 -6.57
N ASP A 337 8.05 -10.43 -5.42
CA ASP A 337 7.43 -9.27 -4.83
C ASP A 337 8.54 -8.24 -4.53
N PRO A 338 8.82 -7.32 -5.46
CA PRO A 338 9.85 -6.31 -5.26
C PRO A 338 9.36 -5.11 -4.44
N HIS A 339 8.14 -5.14 -3.87
CA HIS A 339 7.56 -3.99 -3.16
C HIS A 339 7.62 -4.13 -1.65
N ALA A 340 7.72 -5.34 -1.10
CA ALA A 340 7.74 -5.55 0.35
C ALA A 340 8.94 -4.91 1.06
N ARG A 341 8.66 -3.88 1.85
CA ARG A 341 9.65 -3.08 2.59
C ARG A 341 9.97 -3.61 3.99
N HIS A 342 9.10 -4.42 4.57
CA HIS A 342 9.27 -4.97 5.92
C HIS A 342 8.79 -6.41 6.01
N THR A 343 9.19 -7.13 7.06
CA THR A 343 8.67 -8.49 7.33
C THR A 343 7.14 -8.51 7.36
N THR A 344 6.49 -7.46 7.90
CA THR A 344 5.02 -7.32 7.89
C THR A 344 4.46 -7.30 6.46
N THR A 345 5.05 -6.51 5.57
CA THR A 345 4.59 -6.39 4.18
C THR A 345 4.99 -7.58 3.30
N ASN A 346 6.06 -8.31 3.61
CA ASN A 346 6.41 -9.58 2.93
C ASN A 346 5.25 -10.59 3.02
N PHE A 347 4.73 -10.82 4.24
CA PHE A 347 3.61 -11.75 4.44
C PHE A 347 2.29 -11.22 3.86
N ARG A 348 2.05 -9.90 3.96
CA ARG A 348 0.88 -9.25 3.31
C ARG A 348 0.92 -9.44 1.80
N ASN A 349 2.01 -9.07 1.15
CA ASN A 349 2.14 -9.11 -0.31
C ASN A 349 2.14 -10.54 -0.84
N THR A 350 2.66 -11.50 -0.06
CA THR A 350 2.47 -12.92 -0.32
C THR A 350 0.99 -13.30 -0.38
N SER A 351 0.21 -12.90 0.62
CA SER A 351 -1.24 -13.13 0.61
C SER A 351 -1.89 -12.47 -0.60
N ARG A 352 -1.53 -11.22 -0.92
CA ARG A 352 -2.04 -10.50 -2.10
C ARG A 352 -1.80 -11.29 -3.38
N GLN A 353 -0.58 -11.79 -3.62
CA GLN A 353 -0.28 -12.56 -4.82
C GLN A 353 -1.07 -13.88 -4.87
N ILE A 354 -1.22 -14.58 -3.74
CA ILE A 354 -2.03 -15.81 -3.67
C ILE A 354 -3.47 -15.55 -4.11
N TYR A 355 -4.10 -14.51 -3.57
CA TYR A 355 -5.48 -14.17 -3.92
C TYR A 355 -5.63 -13.60 -5.34
N ARG A 356 -4.70 -12.79 -5.82
CA ARG A 356 -4.76 -12.14 -7.15
C ARG A 356 -4.46 -13.08 -8.30
N TYR A 357 -3.56 -14.05 -8.09
CA TYR A 357 -3.17 -15.01 -9.13
C TYR A 357 -3.92 -16.34 -9.01
N GLY A 358 -4.83 -16.47 -8.05
CA GLY A 358 -5.67 -17.66 -7.89
C GLY A 358 -4.90 -18.89 -7.43
N LEU A 359 -3.84 -18.73 -6.63
CA LEU A 359 -3.14 -19.85 -6.01
C LEU A 359 -4.04 -20.50 -4.93
N PRO A 360 -3.80 -21.77 -4.55
CA PRO A 360 -4.59 -22.43 -3.51
C PRO A 360 -4.55 -21.69 -2.17
N GLN A 361 -5.70 -21.15 -1.76
CA GLN A 361 -5.87 -20.38 -0.51
C GLN A 361 -6.00 -21.29 0.73
N ASN A 362 -6.43 -22.53 0.51
CA ASN A 362 -6.64 -23.56 1.53
C ASN A 362 -5.44 -24.51 1.69
N LYS A 363 -4.29 -24.15 1.14
CA LYS A 363 -3.03 -24.89 1.27
C LYS A 363 -2.00 -23.99 1.92
N ALA A 364 -1.28 -24.50 2.90
CA ALA A 364 -0.30 -23.73 3.64
C ALA A 364 0.84 -23.22 2.75
N CYS A 365 1.49 -22.14 3.17
CA CYS A 365 2.71 -21.59 2.63
C CYS A 365 3.88 -21.88 3.58
N LEU A 366 5.07 -22.10 3.04
CA LEU A 366 6.30 -22.24 3.82
C LEU A 366 7.07 -20.93 3.79
N ALA A 367 7.23 -20.24 4.92
CA ALA A 367 8.16 -19.11 5.03
C ALA A 367 9.54 -19.60 5.47
N VAL A 368 10.58 -19.16 4.77
CA VAL A 368 11.98 -19.54 5.01
C VAL A 368 12.83 -18.32 5.34
N ALA A 369 13.56 -18.37 6.46
CA ALA A 369 14.58 -17.39 6.81
C ALA A 369 15.60 -17.94 7.83
N THR A 370 16.43 -17.07 8.40
CA THR A 370 17.33 -17.46 9.50
C THR A 370 16.55 -17.75 10.78
N ALA A 371 17.16 -18.52 11.69
CA ALA A 371 16.50 -18.89 12.95
C ALA A 371 16.07 -17.70 13.81
N SER A 372 16.92 -16.68 13.91
CA SER A 372 16.59 -15.45 14.64
C SER A 372 15.45 -14.67 13.98
N HIS A 373 15.36 -14.65 12.66
CA HIS A 373 14.25 -14.00 11.97
C HIS A 373 12.94 -14.76 12.19
N MET A 374 12.97 -16.10 12.14
CA MET A 374 11.80 -16.92 12.45
C MET A 374 11.37 -16.79 13.92
N ASP A 375 12.31 -16.63 14.86
CA ASP A 375 11.99 -16.32 16.25
C ASP A 375 11.28 -14.95 16.38
N TYR A 376 11.72 -13.95 15.61
CA TYR A 376 11.03 -12.66 15.52
C TYR A 376 9.62 -12.80 14.95
N VAL A 377 9.43 -13.52 13.85
CA VAL A 377 8.10 -13.74 13.23
C VAL A 377 7.13 -14.41 14.21
N MET A 378 7.60 -15.36 15.03
CA MET A 378 6.77 -16.05 16.03
C MET A 378 6.57 -15.24 17.32
N SER A 379 7.16 -14.05 17.44
CA SER A 379 7.12 -13.27 18.68
C SER A 379 5.83 -12.45 18.83
N PRO A 380 5.40 -12.16 20.08
CA PRO A 380 4.30 -11.23 20.34
C PRO A 380 4.56 -9.80 19.82
N SER A 381 5.81 -9.38 19.72
CA SER A 381 6.17 -8.05 19.23
C SER A 381 5.94 -7.93 17.73
N PHE A 382 6.24 -8.97 16.93
CA PHE A 382 5.89 -8.99 15.51
C PHE A 382 4.38 -8.93 15.29
N ARG A 383 3.59 -9.71 16.05
CA ARG A 383 2.13 -9.62 16.01
C ARG A 383 1.64 -8.21 16.33
N SER A 384 2.18 -7.60 17.38
CA SER A 384 1.81 -6.22 17.78
C SER A 384 2.16 -5.20 16.70
N ARG A 385 3.32 -5.36 16.04
CA ARG A 385 3.73 -4.53 14.90
C ARG A 385 2.76 -4.65 13.73
N CYS A 386 2.36 -5.89 13.37
CA CYS A 386 1.37 -6.12 12.31
C CYS A 386 0.04 -5.42 12.60
N ILE A 387 -0.48 -5.55 13.83
CA ILE A 387 -1.75 -4.88 14.20
C ILE A 387 -1.60 -3.36 14.13
N LYS A 388 -0.46 -2.80 14.55
CA LYS A 388 -0.20 -1.36 14.50
C LYS A 388 -0.10 -0.83 13.07
N GLU A 389 0.71 -1.49 12.22
CA GLU A 389 1.02 -1.03 10.87
C GLU A 389 -0.10 -1.38 9.89
N LEU A 390 -0.52 -2.65 9.87
CA LEU A 390 -1.47 -3.16 8.89
C LEU A 390 -2.91 -3.14 9.39
N GLY A 391 -3.15 -3.15 10.71
CA GLY A 391 -4.49 -3.28 11.29
C GLY A 391 -5.01 -4.74 11.39
N TYR A 392 -4.19 -5.72 11.01
CA TYR A 392 -4.48 -7.16 11.11
C TYR A 392 -3.16 -7.95 11.18
N PHE A 393 -3.24 -9.25 11.48
CA PHE A 393 -2.09 -10.14 11.48
C PHE A 393 -2.04 -10.92 10.16
N PRO A 394 -0.99 -10.78 9.31
CA PRO A 394 -1.00 -11.31 7.95
C PRO A 394 -0.69 -12.82 7.83
N LEU A 395 -0.68 -13.56 8.96
CA LEU A 395 -0.44 -15.00 8.99
C LEU A 395 -1.60 -15.69 9.70
N LEU A 396 -2.31 -16.55 8.99
CA LEU A 396 -3.32 -17.41 9.60
C LEU A 396 -2.68 -18.73 10.05
N ASN A 397 -2.96 -19.15 11.29
CA ASN A 397 -2.46 -20.37 11.92
C ASN A 397 -0.93 -20.61 11.76
N PRO A 398 -0.07 -19.64 12.13
CA PRO A 398 1.37 -19.82 12.00
C PRO A 398 1.87 -20.97 12.88
N ASN A 399 2.69 -21.85 12.32
CA ASN A 399 3.26 -23.01 12.99
C ASN A 399 4.77 -23.14 12.70
N ARG A 400 5.60 -23.23 13.73
CA ARG A 400 7.05 -23.42 13.58
C ARG A 400 7.34 -24.89 13.26
N LEU A 401 7.92 -25.17 12.10
CA LEU A 401 8.26 -26.55 11.71
C LEU A 401 9.66 -26.93 12.18
N ASN A 402 10.61 -26.01 12.03
CA ASN A 402 12.01 -26.17 12.41
C ASN A 402 12.65 -24.78 12.61
N PRO A 403 13.95 -24.67 12.97
CA PRO A 403 14.56 -23.37 13.20
C PRO A 403 14.44 -22.36 12.05
N THR A 404 14.44 -22.75 10.79
CA THR A 404 14.43 -21.82 9.65
C THR A 404 13.07 -21.62 8.99
N ASP A 405 12.07 -22.42 9.40
CA ASP A 405 10.83 -22.57 8.64
C ASP A 405 9.57 -22.38 9.50
N ILE A 406 8.63 -21.60 8.97
CA ILE A 406 7.28 -21.41 9.52
C ILE A 406 6.24 -21.74 8.45
N GLU A 407 5.24 -22.53 8.81
CA GLU A 407 4.04 -22.76 8.02
C GLU A 407 2.99 -21.69 8.35
N PHE A 408 2.26 -21.18 7.35
CA PHE A 408 1.15 -20.24 7.55
C PHE A 408 0.13 -20.30 6.41
N TYR A 409 -1.05 -19.71 6.59
CA TYR A 409 -2.08 -19.55 5.56
C TYR A 409 -2.27 -18.06 5.21
N PRO A 410 -2.63 -17.75 3.94
CA PRO A 410 -2.83 -16.37 3.49
C PRO A 410 -4.09 -15.75 4.08
N VAL A 411 -4.06 -14.44 4.36
CA VAL A 411 -5.19 -13.72 4.95
C VAL A 411 -5.84 -12.79 3.92
N ILE A 412 -7.15 -12.88 3.71
CA ILE A 412 -7.86 -12.09 2.69
C ILE A 412 -7.82 -10.57 2.97
N SER A 413 -7.76 -10.17 4.24
CA SER A 413 -7.62 -8.77 4.68
C SER A 413 -6.39 -8.06 4.09
N ALA A 414 -5.41 -8.81 3.60
CA ALA A 414 -4.24 -8.26 2.91
C ALA A 414 -4.58 -7.60 1.56
N LEU A 415 -5.73 -7.87 0.94
CA LEU A 415 -6.13 -7.20 -0.30
C LEU A 415 -6.49 -5.72 -0.10
N HIS A 416 -6.80 -5.31 1.13
CA HIS A 416 -7.14 -3.93 1.46
C HIS A 416 -5.94 -3.00 1.21
N ILE A 417 -6.18 -1.87 0.54
CA ILE A 417 -5.16 -0.84 0.29
C ILE A 417 -4.84 -0.12 1.60
N ASP A 418 -3.55 -0.10 1.94
CA ASP A 418 -2.97 0.62 3.05
C ASP A 418 -2.77 2.09 2.66
N PRO A 419 -3.52 3.03 3.24
CA PRO A 419 -3.37 4.44 2.93
C PRO A 419 -2.15 5.06 3.62
N LEU A 420 -1.44 4.33 4.49
CA LEU A 420 -0.36 4.89 5.31
C LEU A 420 1.03 4.59 4.78
N ASP A 421 1.17 3.69 3.81
CA ASP A 421 2.43 3.36 3.14
C ASP A 421 2.29 3.59 1.63
N PRO A 422 2.62 4.79 1.12
CA PRO A 422 2.44 5.07 -0.30
C PRO A 422 3.45 4.37 -1.21
N LEU A 423 4.48 3.73 -0.64
CA LEU A 423 5.50 3.01 -1.39
C LEU A 423 5.17 1.54 -1.58
N ASP A 424 4.38 0.98 -0.68
CA ASP A 424 3.85 -0.38 -0.74
C ASP A 424 2.40 -0.37 -0.22
N PRO A 425 1.47 0.28 -0.95
CA PRO A 425 0.09 0.51 -0.52
C PRO A 425 -0.73 -0.78 -0.57
#